data_AF-A0A351C4S7-F1
#
_entry.id   AF-A0A351C4S7-F1
#
_cell.length_a   1.000
_cell.length_b   1.000
_cell.length_c   1.000
_cell.angle_alpha   90.00
_cell.angle_beta   90.00
_cell.angle_gamma   90.00
#
_symmetry.space_group_name_H-M   'P 1'
#
loop_
_entity.id
_entity.type
_entity.pdbx_description
1 polymer ?
#
loop_
_entity_poly.entity_id
_entity_poly.type
_entity_poly.pdbx_seq_one_letter_code
_entity_poly.pdbx_strand_id
1 'polypeptide(L)'
;MSAPFHSYSDDTAYVTIVTSSTGPVNKKIYLREGKIHKDPNAQIYQGFAKTVPAATSEDLSSIIANLKQNEAIALGQLKQLGQSFPLTTRAELDAGSIARTKEFFHHSNFVGWLLLDVDTKDLPLDIIDKLAGRSAFDVLLSVIPELLPTEALVRASSSAGILKPDGSAQEATGLHIFIKIADQRQSKSVLQLIHDRCWEAGYGFFALSTDGKLLERSLVDTAVHGPERLVFEATPTVLPPLTKRHIPDEVLRGGVLDSLRDPNHEQVFYLKNEARKLIKPVSQKAKRQYVNDKTVKVMAKTGLSRTEASKIVKQRLEGREFSEHDILETGRNRFEKVSDFLDNAPRSVGMPCPIEGSDYGLSTAYFYPVDDHRPYPRIISFAHGNITEFTFERYRHLQGLVWLPRQ
;
A
#
# COMPACT_ATOMS: atom_id res chain seq x y z
N MET A 1 15.11 2.19 43.67
CA MET A 1 13.72 1.86 43.27
C MET A 1 13.79 1.17 41.93
N SER A 2 13.71 -0.16 41.95
CA SER A 2 13.82 -0.99 40.75
C SER A 2 12.52 -0.84 39.94
N ALA A 3 12.63 -0.46 38.67
CA ALA A 3 11.49 -0.44 37.77
C ALA A 3 10.88 -1.85 37.70
N PRO A 4 9.55 -1.99 37.64
CA PRO A 4 8.91 -3.30 37.61
C PRO A 4 9.32 -4.01 36.31
N PHE A 5 10.00 -5.15 36.45
CA PHE A 5 10.17 -6.13 35.37
C PHE A 5 8.77 -6.45 34.84
N HIS A 6 8.45 -5.96 33.64
CA HIS A 6 7.28 -6.43 32.92
C HIS A 6 7.59 -7.86 32.51
N SER A 7 6.91 -8.83 33.12
CA SER A 7 6.98 -10.23 32.71
C SER A 7 6.40 -10.31 31.30
N TYR A 8 7.28 -10.55 30.33
CA TYR A 8 6.87 -10.92 28.98
C TYR A 8 6.14 -12.26 29.06
N SER A 9 4.90 -12.32 28.57
CA SER A 9 4.26 -13.59 28.27
C SER A 9 4.31 -13.76 26.76
N ASP A 10 4.79 -14.92 26.30
CA ASP A 10 4.82 -15.29 24.88
C ASP A 10 3.40 -15.34 24.26
N ASP A 11 2.36 -15.17 25.08
CA ASP A 11 0.94 -15.17 24.72
C ASP A 11 0.29 -13.77 24.57
N THR A 12 1.04 -12.67 24.75
CA THR A 12 0.47 -11.32 24.60
C THR A 12 0.73 -10.77 23.19
N ALA A 13 -0.34 -10.41 22.49
CA ALA A 13 -0.24 -9.67 21.23
C ALA A 13 -0.04 -8.17 21.49
N TYR A 14 0.70 -7.51 20.60
CA TYR A 14 1.04 -6.08 20.69
C TYR A 14 0.71 -5.36 19.38
N VAL A 15 0.54 -4.04 19.48
CA VAL A 15 0.50 -3.13 18.33
C VAL A 15 1.34 -1.90 18.63
N THR A 16 1.84 -1.23 17.60
CA THR A 16 2.59 0.02 17.74
C THR A 16 1.71 1.19 17.34
N ILE A 17 1.47 2.12 18.25
CA ILE A 17 0.85 3.41 17.94
C ILE A 17 1.95 4.31 17.36
N VAL A 18 1.68 4.88 16.19
CA VAL A 18 2.54 5.82 15.50
C VAL A 18 1.84 7.17 15.44
N THR A 19 2.44 8.17 16.07
CA THR A 19 1.90 9.53 16.20
C THR A 19 2.67 10.48 15.29
N SER A 20 1.98 11.24 14.44
CA SER A 20 2.58 12.34 13.66
C SER A 20 2.66 13.63 14.47
N SER A 21 3.81 14.31 14.37
CA SER A 21 4.00 15.65 14.93
C SER A 21 3.64 16.77 13.94
N THR A 22 3.35 16.43 12.69
CA THR A 22 3.22 17.43 11.60
C THR A 22 1.79 17.66 11.14
N GLY A 23 0.86 16.81 11.56
CA GLY A 23 -0.57 16.98 11.26
C GLY A 23 -1.38 15.70 11.41
N PRO A 24 -2.67 15.77 11.03
CA PRO A 24 -3.55 14.61 11.02
C PRO A 24 -3.05 13.51 10.08
N VAL A 25 -3.29 12.25 10.45
CA VAL A 25 -2.98 11.04 9.69
C VAL A 25 -4.26 10.22 9.43
N ASN A 26 -5.42 10.82 9.70
CA ASN A 26 -6.72 10.27 9.38
C ASN A 26 -7.21 10.77 8.01
N LYS A 27 -8.15 10.05 7.41
CA LYS A 27 -8.78 10.47 6.14
C LYS A 27 -9.58 11.75 6.38
N LYS A 28 -9.40 12.75 5.51
CA LYS A 28 -10.26 13.94 5.48
C LYS A 28 -11.36 13.72 4.44
N ILE A 29 -12.62 13.87 4.84
CA ILE A 29 -13.78 13.59 4.00
C ILE A 29 -14.64 14.85 3.91
N TYR A 30 -14.97 15.29 2.70
CA TYR A 30 -15.71 16.53 2.45
C TYR A 30 -16.57 16.44 1.19
N LEU A 31 -17.56 17.31 1.10
CA LEU A 31 -18.43 17.43 -0.06
C LEU A 31 -17.94 18.55 -0.98
N ARG A 32 -17.80 18.27 -2.26
CA ARG A 32 -17.52 19.27 -3.31
C ARG A 32 -18.35 18.93 -4.53
N GLU A 33 -19.07 19.92 -5.07
CA GLU A 33 -19.90 19.75 -6.29
C GLU A 33 -20.86 18.54 -6.20
N GLY A 34 -21.44 18.32 -5.01
CA GLY A 34 -22.37 17.21 -4.75
C GLY A 34 -21.71 15.82 -4.64
N LYS A 35 -20.38 15.72 -4.76
CA LYS A 35 -19.62 14.47 -4.66
C LYS A 35 -18.78 14.44 -3.38
N ILE A 36 -18.67 13.25 -2.79
CA ILE A 36 -17.82 13.03 -1.61
C ILE A 36 -16.37 12.86 -2.09
N HIS A 37 -15.48 13.68 -1.56
CA HIS A 37 -14.04 13.58 -1.75
C HIS A 37 -13.37 13.06 -0.47
N LYS A 38 -12.29 12.30 -0.65
CA LYS A 38 -11.51 11.70 0.42
C LYS A 38 -10.04 12.02 0.17
N ASP A 39 -9.42 12.85 1.01
CA ASP A 39 -7.99 13.12 0.95
C ASP A 39 -7.26 12.14 1.90
N PRO A 40 -6.33 11.33 1.39
CA PRO A 40 -5.51 10.47 2.23
C PRO A 40 -4.40 11.30 2.91
N ASN A 41 -4.38 11.34 4.24
CA ASN A 41 -3.25 11.88 5.01
C ASN A 41 -2.44 10.71 5.56
N ALA A 42 -1.43 10.26 4.81
CA ALA A 42 -0.73 9.00 5.12
C ALA A 42 0.77 9.17 5.43
N GLN A 43 1.30 10.40 5.40
CA GLN A 43 2.73 10.66 5.51
C GLN A 43 3.11 11.07 6.93
N ILE A 44 3.86 10.20 7.61
CA ILE A 44 4.49 10.50 8.90
C ILE A 44 5.99 10.55 8.67
N TYR A 45 6.55 11.75 8.61
CA TYR A 45 7.99 12.00 8.44
C TYR A 45 8.67 12.46 9.73
N GLN A 46 7.89 12.93 10.71
CA GLN A 46 8.36 13.31 12.04
C GLN A 46 7.26 12.98 13.06
N GLY A 47 7.62 12.35 14.18
CA GLY A 47 6.64 11.84 15.11
C GLY A 47 7.22 11.05 16.27
N PHE A 48 6.39 10.15 16.81
CA PHE A 48 6.77 9.19 17.82
C PHE A 48 6.14 7.83 17.52
N ALA A 49 6.75 6.75 18.03
CA ALA A 49 6.16 5.43 18.01
C ALA A 49 6.30 4.75 19.37
N LYS A 50 5.26 4.04 19.79
CA LYS A 50 5.21 3.30 21.05
C LYS A 50 4.43 2.00 20.90
N THR A 51 5.05 0.89 21.27
CA THR A 51 4.38 -0.42 21.30
C THR A 51 3.60 -0.60 22.59
N VAL A 52 2.33 -1.01 22.47
CA VAL A 52 1.39 -1.20 23.58
C VAL A 52 0.75 -2.59 23.51
N PRO A 53 0.41 -3.20 24.66
CA PRO A 53 -0.27 -4.50 24.68
C PRO A 53 -1.67 -4.37 24.09
N ALA A 54 -2.04 -5.31 23.23
CA ALA A 54 -3.36 -5.49 22.64
C ALA A 54 -3.69 -6.98 22.76
N ALA A 55 -3.83 -7.47 24.00
CA ALA A 55 -3.85 -8.90 24.28
C ALA A 55 -5.09 -9.59 23.71
N THR A 56 -6.22 -8.88 23.68
CA THR A 56 -7.51 -9.37 23.19
C THR A 56 -8.08 -8.48 22.08
N SER A 57 -9.07 -9.01 21.36
CA SER A 57 -9.85 -8.26 20.37
C SER A 57 -10.57 -7.06 20.99
N GLU A 58 -11.01 -7.14 22.26
CA GLU A 58 -11.51 -6.01 23.04
C GLU A 58 -10.43 -4.95 23.32
N ASP A 59 -9.21 -5.36 23.69
CA ASP A 59 -8.10 -4.43 23.92
C ASP A 59 -7.74 -3.69 22.63
N LEU A 60 -7.64 -4.42 21.52
CA LEU A 60 -7.37 -3.84 20.21
C LEU A 60 -8.48 -2.86 19.79
N SER A 61 -9.75 -3.24 19.99
CA SER A 61 -10.89 -2.35 19.73
C SER A 61 -10.80 -1.07 20.57
N SER A 62 -10.48 -1.21 21.85
CA SER A 62 -10.32 -0.09 22.78
C SER A 62 -9.15 0.82 22.38
N ILE A 63 -8.02 0.27 21.94
CA ILE A 63 -6.88 1.05 21.44
C ILE A 63 -7.30 1.86 20.23
N ILE A 64 -7.94 1.22 19.25
CA ILE A 64 -8.38 1.89 18.02
C ILE A 64 -9.39 3.01 18.32
N ALA A 65 -10.37 2.75 19.20
CA ALA A 65 -11.38 3.73 19.58
C ALA A 65 -10.78 5.00 20.22
N ASN A 66 -9.60 4.89 20.83
CA ASN A 66 -8.90 5.98 21.50
C ASN A 66 -7.81 6.65 20.65
N LEU A 67 -7.63 6.25 19.38
CA LEU A 67 -6.65 6.89 18.50
C LEU A 67 -7.02 8.35 18.22
N LYS A 68 -6.02 9.23 18.31
CA LYS A 68 -6.14 10.63 17.90
C LYS A 68 -6.09 10.76 16.38
N GLN A 69 -6.54 11.91 15.88
CA GLN A 69 -6.54 12.19 14.44
C GLN A 69 -5.15 12.17 13.79
N ASN A 70 -4.09 12.37 14.58
CA ASN A 70 -2.69 12.30 14.14
C ASN A 70 -2.02 10.95 14.46
N GLU A 71 -2.79 9.92 14.79
CA GLU A 71 -2.28 8.60 15.14
C GLU A 71 -2.76 7.53 14.14
N ALA A 72 -1.93 6.52 13.96
CA ALA A 72 -2.24 5.28 13.25
C ALA A 72 -1.62 4.11 14.01
N ILE A 73 -2.01 2.88 13.69
CA ILE A 73 -1.36 1.69 14.26
C ILE A 73 -0.47 1.02 13.22
N ALA A 74 0.58 0.34 13.66
CA ALA A 74 1.28 -0.68 12.91
C ALA A 74 1.19 -1.99 13.69
N LEU A 75 1.05 -3.12 13.00
CA LEU A 75 0.90 -4.42 13.66
C LEU A 75 2.23 -4.99 14.13
N GLY A 76 3.36 -4.50 13.61
CA GLY A 76 4.67 -4.83 14.15
C GLY A 76 4.96 -4.13 15.48
N GLN A 77 5.96 -4.64 16.17
CA GLN A 77 6.46 -4.13 17.45
C GLN A 77 7.86 -3.53 17.33
N LEU A 78 8.15 -2.58 18.21
CA LEU A 78 9.48 -2.04 18.42
C LEU A 78 10.29 -2.98 19.34
N LYS A 79 11.61 -2.81 19.33
CA LYS A 79 12.52 -3.61 20.17
C LYS A 79 12.24 -3.49 21.67
N GLN A 80 11.83 -2.31 22.14
CA GLN A 80 11.50 -2.06 23.55
C GLN A 80 10.02 -1.72 23.66
N LEU A 81 9.25 -2.62 24.28
CA LEU A 81 7.80 -2.46 24.47
C LEU A 81 7.52 -1.37 25.51
N GLY A 82 6.42 -0.63 25.36
CA GLY A 82 5.99 0.42 26.29
C GLY A 82 6.81 1.72 26.24
N GLN A 83 8.01 1.70 25.66
CA GLN A 83 8.85 2.88 25.46
C GLN A 83 8.43 3.65 24.21
N SER A 84 8.48 4.98 24.30
CA SER A 84 8.23 5.89 23.18
C SER A 84 9.56 6.29 22.54
N PHE A 85 9.63 6.19 21.21
CA PHE A 85 10.80 6.58 20.42
C PHE A 85 10.46 7.73 19.48
N PRO A 86 11.33 8.74 19.33
CA PRO A 86 11.23 9.70 18.24
C PRO A 86 11.27 8.98 16.90
N LEU A 87 10.35 9.32 16.00
CA LEU A 87 10.27 8.78 14.65
C LEU A 87 10.63 9.86 13.63
N THR A 88 11.52 9.52 12.71
CA THR A 88 12.00 10.39 11.63
C THR A 88 12.12 9.62 10.30
N THR A 89 12.54 10.29 9.23
CA THR A 89 12.85 9.64 7.95
C THR A 89 14.21 8.93 8.03
N ARG A 90 14.43 7.93 7.15
CA ARG A 90 15.74 7.23 7.09
C ARG A 90 16.92 8.18 6.83
N ALA A 91 16.68 9.28 6.11
CA ALA A 91 17.71 10.26 5.78
C ALA A 91 18.12 11.15 6.98
N GLU A 92 17.25 11.25 7.99
CA GLU A 92 17.40 12.12 9.15
C GLU A 92 17.57 11.31 10.46
N LEU A 93 17.92 10.04 10.35
CA LEU A 93 18.18 9.18 11.51
C LEU A 93 19.36 9.71 12.33
N ASP A 94 19.17 9.74 13.64
CA ASP A 94 20.17 10.09 14.64
C ASP A 94 20.22 9.07 15.78
N ALA A 95 21.11 9.29 16.75
CA ALA A 95 21.21 8.42 17.92
C ALA A 95 19.94 8.51 18.78
N GLY A 96 19.12 7.46 18.77
CA GLY A 96 17.94 7.33 19.62
C GLY A 96 16.61 7.58 18.91
N SER A 97 16.62 8.06 17.66
CA SER A 97 15.44 8.03 16.80
C SER A 97 15.33 6.71 16.03
N ILE A 98 14.12 6.45 15.53
CA ILE A 98 13.82 5.32 14.66
C ILE A 98 13.21 5.82 13.35
N ALA A 99 13.25 4.97 12.33
CA ALA A 99 12.55 5.19 11.08
C ALA A 99 11.45 4.14 10.90
N ARG A 100 10.42 4.46 10.11
CA ARG A 100 9.36 3.51 9.74
C ARG A 100 9.86 2.52 8.69
N THR A 101 10.70 1.58 9.13
CA THR A 101 11.31 0.55 8.30
C THR A 101 11.31 -0.79 9.06
N LYS A 102 11.54 -1.88 8.33
CA LYS A 102 11.68 -3.24 8.89
C LYS A 102 12.91 -3.43 9.79
N GLU A 103 13.78 -2.43 9.85
CA GLU A 103 14.93 -2.38 10.75
C GLU A 103 14.51 -2.07 12.19
N PHE A 104 13.40 -1.35 12.38
CA PHE A 104 12.92 -0.92 13.70
C PHE A 104 11.57 -1.54 14.07
N PHE A 105 10.76 -1.91 13.07
CA PHE A 105 9.47 -2.57 13.26
C PHE A 105 9.59 -4.04 12.88
N HIS A 106 9.26 -4.92 13.81
CA HIS A 106 9.42 -6.36 13.65
C HIS A 106 8.11 -7.09 13.92
N HIS A 107 7.93 -8.23 13.28
CA HIS A 107 6.90 -9.17 13.72
C HIS A 107 7.32 -9.83 15.04
N SER A 108 6.35 -10.08 15.91
CA SER A 108 6.55 -10.97 17.06
C SER A 108 6.97 -12.37 16.58
N ASN A 109 7.84 -13.03 17.33
CA ASN A 109 8.18 -14.45 17.13
C ASN A 109 7.05 -15.39 17.60
N PHE A 110 6.04 -14.81 18.25
CA PHE A 110 4.91 -15.50 18.87
C PHE A 110 3.62 -14.84 18.39
N VAL A 111 2.60 -14.88 19.25
CA VAL A 111 1.27 -14.39 18.93
C VAL A 111 1.29 -12.93 18.48
N GLY A 112 0.47 -12.62 17.49
CA GLY A 112 0.30 -11.27 17.01
C GLY A 112 -0.94 -11.10 16.15
N TRP A 113 -1.27 -9.85 15.88
CA TRP A 113 -2.39 -9.51 14.99
C TRP A 113 -1.95 -9.53 13.53
N LEU A 114 -2.83 -10.06 12.68
CA LEU A 114 -2.75 -10.00 11.23
C LEU A 114 -4.00 -9.32 10.68
N LEU A 115 -3.82 -8.33 9.82
CA LEU A 115 -4.92 -7.67 9.12
C LEU A 115 -5.29 -8.44 7.86
N LEU A 116 -6.57 -8.78 7.72
CA LEU A 116 -7.21 -9.09 6.44
C LEU A 116 -7.94 -7.81 5.99
N ASP A 117 -7.38 -7.15 4.99
CA ASP A 117 -7.96 -5.94 4.39
C ASP A 117 -8.82 -6.36 3.19
N VAL A 118 -10.12 -6.09 3.27
CA VAL A 118 -11.13 -6.54 2.32
C VAL A 118 -11.85 -5.32 1.76
N ASP A 119 -11.78 -5.10 0.44
CA ASP A 119 -12.55 -4.06 -0.24
C ASP A 119 -13.42 -4.68 -1.33
N THR A 120 -14.73 -4.44 -1.24
CA THR A 120 -15.74 -4.98 -2.15
C THR A 120 -16.10 -4.04 -3.28
N LYS A 121 -15.59 -2.79 -3.26
CA LYS A 121 -16.01 -1.72 -4.18
C LYS A 121 -15.78 -2.04 -5.65
N ASP A 122 -14.62 -2.61 -5.95
CA ASP A 122 -14.15 -2.84 -7.33
C ASP A 122 -14.19 -4.35 -7.68
N LEU A 123 -15.05 -5.12 -7.00
CA LEU A 123 -15.25 -6.53 -7.30
C LEU A 123 -15.93 -6.72 -8.66
N PRO A 124 -15.50 -7.71 -9.47
CA PRO A 124 -16.21 -8.10 -10.68
C PRO A 124 -17.63 -8.58 -10.38
N LEU A 125 -18.55 -8.37 -11.34
CA LEU A 125 -19.98 -8.68 -11.18
C LEU A 125 -20.22 -10.15 -10.82
N ASP A 126 -19.49 -11.07 -11.44
CA ASP A 126 -19.55 -12.51 -11.14
C ASP A 126 -19.15 -12.83 -9.70
N ILE A 127 -18.21 -12.07 -9.12
CA ILE A 127 -17.84 -12.20 -7.71
C ILE A 127 -18.93 -11.62 -6.82
N ILE A 128 -19.49 -10.46 -7.16
CA ILE A 128 -20.60 -9.83 -6.43
C ILE A 128 -21.81 -10.78 -6.38
N ASP A 129 -22.20 -11.34 -7.52
CA ASP A 129 -23.30 -12.31 -7.61
C ASP A 129 -23.04 -13.54 -6.75
N LYS A 130 -21.77 -14.00 -6.71
CA LYS A 130 -21.35 -15.15 -5.88
C LYS A 130 -21.31 -14.86 -4.37
N LEU A 131 -21.13 -13.60 -3.95
CA LEU A 131 -21.31 -13.23 -2.55
C LEU A 131 -22.76 -13.48 -2.11
N ALA A 132 -23.71 -13.32 -3.04
CA ALA A 132 -25.15 -13.57 -2.84
C ALA A 132 -25.72 -12.83 -1.62
N GLY A 133 -25.28 -11.58 -1.43
CA GLY A 133 -25.71 -10.72 -0.32
C GLY A 133 -25.10 -11.04 1.06
N ARG A 134 -24.24 -12.07 1.16
CA ARG A 134 -23.47 -12.33 2.39
C ARG A 134 -22.35 -11.30 2.55
N SER A 135 -21.96 -11.02 3.80
CA SER A 135 -20.79 -10.20 4.03
C SER A 135 -19.54 -10.90 3.52
N ALA A 136 -18.51 -10.14 3.13
CA ALA A 136 -17.25 -10.74 2.72
C ALA A 136 -16.58 -11.53 3.87
N PHE A 137 -16.85 -11.16 5.12
CA PHE A 137 -16.38 -11.91 6.28
C PHE A 137 -17.08 -13.28 6.40
N ASP A 138 -18.40 -13.37 6.23
CA ASP A 138 -19.13 -14.65 6.21
C ASP A 138 -18.61 -15.60 5.12
N VAL A 139 -18.26 -15.04 3.96
CA VAL A 139 -17.64 -15.79 2.87
C VAL A 139 -16.24 -16.26 3.26
N LEU A 140 -15.42 -15.42 3.89
CA LEU A 140 -14.11 -15.83 4.40
C LEU A 140 -14.22 -16.95 5.43
N LEU A 141 -15.17 -16.91 6.36
CA LEU A 141 -15.44 -17.99 7.31
C LEU A 141 -15.84 -19.30 6.60
N SER A 142 -16.56 -19.20 5.47
CA SER A 142 -16.94 -20.37 4.67
C SER A 142 -15.74 -20.95 3.89
N VAL A 143 -14.87 -20.10 3.37
CA VAL A 143 -13.69 -20.49 2.59
C VAL A 143 -12.56 -20.99 3.49
N ILE A 144 -12.41 -20.39 4.67
CA ILE A 144 -11.40 -20.65 5.69
C ILE A 144 -12.09 -20.96 7.03
N PRO A 145 -12.67 -22.16 7.20
CA PRO A 145 -13.37 -22.53 8.42
C PRO A 145 -12.49 -22.47 9.68
N GLU A 146 -11.17 -22.54 9.54
CA GLU A 146 -10.19 -22.36 10.62
C GLU A 146 -10.25 -20.96 11.27
N LEU A 147 -10.88 -19.97 10.62
CA LEU A 147 -11.14 -18.66 11.20
C LEU A 147 -12.29 -18.66 12.21
N LEU A 148 -13.22 -19.63 12.17
CA LEU A 148 -14.37 -19.69 13.08
C LEU A 148 -13.98 -19.72 14.57
N PRO A 149 -13.01 -20.54 15.02
CA PRO A 149 -12.56 -20.52 16.40
C PRO A 149 -11.50 -19.45 16.70
N THR A 150 -11.11 -18.61 15.72
CA THR A 150 -10.02 -17.65 15.87
C THR A 150 -10.50 -16.34 16.47
N GLU A 151 -9.76 -15.80 17.45
CA GLU A 151 -10.03 -14.48 17.99
C GLU A 151 -9.86 -13.41 16.91
N ALA A 152 -10.89 -12.57 16.75
CA ALA A 152 -10.92 -11.57 15.70
C ALA A 152 -11.62 -10.27 16.11
N LEU A 153 -11.19 -9.18 15.50
CA LEU A 153 -11.86 -7.89 15.53
C LEU A 153 -12.25 -7.51 14.10
N VAL A 154 -13.55 -7.43 13.82
CA VAL A 154 -14.08 -7.03 12.52
C VAL A 154 -14.58 -5.60 12.60
N ARG A 155 -14.10 -4.75 11.69
CA ARG A 155 -14.45 -3.33 11.66
C ARG A 155 -14.81 -2.91 10.25
N ALA A 156 -15.81 -2.04 10.14
CA ALA A 156 -15.99 -1.27 8.91
C ALA A 156 -14.82 -0.28 8.76
N SER A 157 -14.29 -0.13 7.55
CA SER A 157 -13.18 0.79 7.29
C SER A 157 -13.49 2.21 7.77
N SER A 158 -12.46 2.98 8.12
CA SER A 158 -12.60 4.36 8.64
C SER A 158 -13.45 5.28 7.76
N SER A 159 -13.62 4.99 6.46
CA SER A 159 -14.45 5.79 5.54
C SER A 159 -15.90 5.32 5.37
N ALA A 160 -16.32 4.28 6.09
CA ALA A 160 -17.70 3.81 6.12
C ALA A 160 -18.60 4.70 7.00
N GLY A 161 -19.91 4.62 6.77
CA GLY A 161 -20.92 5.31 7.58
C GLY A 161 -21.04 6.81 7.34
N ILE A 162 -20.53 7.32 6.21
CA ILE A 162 -20.64 8.74 5.84
C ILE A 162 -22.04 9.01 5.29
N LEU A 163 -22.69 10.02 5.86
CA LEU A 163 -24.03 10.48 5.49
C LEU A 163 -23.95 11.83 4.79
N LYS A 164 -24.72 11.97 3.72
CA LYS A 164 -24.97 13.23 3.03
C LYS A 164 -26.09 14.03 3.74
N PRO A 165 -26.25 15.32 3.41
CA PRO A 165 -27.30 16.16 4.01
C PRO A 165 -28.73 15.67 3.75
N ASP A 166 -28.93 14.94 2.65
CA ASP A 166 -30.21 14.31 2.29
C ASP A 166 -30.49 13.00 3.05
N GLY A 167 -29.60 12.60 3.96
CA GLY A 167 -29.70 11.36 4.72
C GLY A 167 -29.21 10.12 3.97
N SER A 168 -28.83 10.21 2.69
CA SER A 168 -28.27 9.09 1.95
C SER A 168 -26.87 8.73 2.48
N ALA A 169 -26.59 7.43 2.54
CA ALA A 169 -25.31 6.91 2.99
C ALA A 169 -24.44 6.46 1.82
N GLN A 170 -23.13 6.60 1.95
CA GLN A 170 -22.21 5.81 1.12
C GLN A 170 -22.19 4.37 1.63
N GLU A 171 -22.34 3.42 0.71
CA GLU A 171 -22.20 1.99 1.02
C GLU A 171 -20.81 1.69 1.61
N ALA A 172 -20.79 0.88 2.66
CA ALA A 172 -19.56 0.45 3.31
C ALA A 172 -18.96 -0.72 2.53
N THR A 173 -17.97 -0.44 1.69
CA THR A 173 -17.36 -1.48 0.84
C THR A 173 -16.12 -2.11 1.47
N GLY A 174 -15.47 -1.44 2.42
CA GLY A 174 -14.23 -1.87 3.05
C GLY A 174 -14.42 -2.41 4.46
N LEU A 175 -13.81 -3.57 4.75
CA LEU A 175 -13.71 -4.21 6.06
C LEU A 175 -12.24 -4.40 6.43
N HIS A 176 -11.90 -4.10 7.68
CA HIS A 176 -10.63 -4.49 8.27
C HIS A 176 -10.91 -5.56 9.32
N ILE A 177 -10.37 -6.76 9.10
CA ILE A 177 -10.54 -7.90 9.99
C ILE A 177 -9.17 -8.21 10.60
N PHE A 178 -9.00 -7.99 11.90
CA PHE A 178 -7.78 -8.37 12.61
C PHE A 178 -7.97 -9.76 13.18
N ILE A 179 -7.16 -10.72 12.74
CA ILE A 179 -7.15 -12.07 13.28
C ILE A 179 -5.89 -12.29 14.11
N LYS A 180 -6.00 -13.07 15.18
CA LYS A 180 -4.87 -13.42 16.04
C LYS A 180 -4.19 -14.66 15.49
N ILE A 181 -2.88 -14.59 15.23
CA ILE A 181 -2.07 -15.69 14.66
C ILE A 181 -0.94 -16.10 15.59
N ALA A 182 -0.53 -17.37 15.57
CA ALA A 182 0.40 -17.95 16.54
C ALA A 182 1.85 -17.50 16.36
N ASP A 183 2.27 -17.24 15.12
CA ASP A 183 3.57 -16.69 14.79
C ASP A 183 3.39 -15.53 13.81
N GLN A 184 3.56 -14.30 14.31
CA GLN A 184 3.34 -13.12 13.49
C GLN A 184 4.31 -13.02 12.30
N ARG A 185 5.47 -13.69 12.34
CA ARG A 185 6.41 -13.74 11.18
C ARG A 185 5.79 -14.43 9.97
N GLN A 186 4.79 -15.30 10.19
CA GLN A 186 4.04 -15.98 9.14
C GLN A 186 2.96 -15.09 8.50
N SER A 187 2.83 -13.81 8.89
CA SER A 187 1.82 -12.90 8.33
C SER A 187 1.72 -12.94 6.80
N LYS A 188 2.88 -12.97 6.12
CA LYS A 188 2.92 -13.03 4.65
C LYS A 188 2.44 -14.37 4.09
N SER A 189 2.89 -15.48 4.65
CA SER A 189 2.52 -16.83 4.18
C SER A 189 1.06 -17.13 4.48
N VAL A 190 0.56 -16.75 5.66
CA VAL A 190 -0.85 -16.88 6.05
C VAL A 190 -1.76 -16.08 5.10
N LEU A 191 -1.43 -14.82 4.80
CA LEU A 191 -2.19 -14.02 3.83
C LEU A 191 -2.18 -14.63 2.42
N GLN A 192 -1.03 -15.14 1.98
CA GLN A 192 -0.92 -15.79 0.67
C GLN A 192 -1.78 -17.06 0.60
N LEU A 193 -1.81 -17.84 1.67
CA LEU A 193 -2.61 -19.06 1.74
C LEU A 193 -4.11 -18.75 1.75
N ILE A 194 -4.57 -17.73 2.51
CA ILE A 194 -5.95 -17.25 2.45
C ILE A 194 -6.31 -16.77 1.04
N HIS A 195 -5.42 -16.03 0.39
CA HIS A 195 -5.61 -15.58 -1.00
C HIS A 195 -5.76 -16.75 -1.98
N ASP A 196 -4.90 -17.76 -1.88
CA ASP A 196 -4.96 -18.93 -2.77
C ASP A 196 -6.19 -19.81 -2.49
N ARG A 197 -6.63 -19.90 -1.23
CA ARG A 197 -7.90 -20.53 -0.87
C ARG A 197 -9.11 -19.76 -1.40
N CYS A 198 -9.05 -18.43 -1.45
CA CYS A 198 -10.06 -17.63 -2.15
C CYS A 198 -10.07 -17.93 -3.66
N TRP A 199 -8.89 -18.10 -4.28
CA TRP A 199 -8.81 -18.56 -5.68
C TRP A 199 -9.42 -19.94 -5.89
N GLU A 200 -9.08 -20.93 -5.05
CA GLU A 200 -9.64 -22.29 -5.07
C GLU A 200 -11.18 -22.26 -4.97
N ALA A 201 -11.72 -21.40 -4.10
CA ALA A 201 -13.15 -21.20 -3.93
C ALA A 201 -13.79 -20.33 -5.03
N GLY A 202 -13.02 -19.86 -6.03
CA GLY A 202 -13.50 -19.04 -7.14
C GLY A 202 -13.90 -17.61 -6.76
N TYR A 203 -13.20 -17.03 -5.77
CA TYR A 203 -13.26 -15.61 -5.38
C TYR A 203 -11.99 -14.83 -5.77
N GLY A 204 -11.11 -15.46 -6.56
CA GLY A 204 -9.93 -14.82 -7.14
C GLY A 204 -10.21 -14.24 -8.53
N PHE A 205 -9.60 -13.10 -8.84
CA PHE A 205 -9.81 -12.41 -10.11
C PHE A 205 -8.58 -11.57 -10.51
N PHE A 206 -8.57 -11.09 -11.76
CA PHE A 206 -7.60 -10.09 -12.19
C PHE A 206 -8.29 -8.73 -12.33
N ALA A 207 -7.80 -7.73 -11.61
CA ALA A 207 -8.14 -6.34 -11.87
C ALA A 207 -7.21 -5.76 -12.95
N LEU A 208 -7.70 -4.78 -13.71
CA LEU A 208 -6.90 -4.05 -14.69
C LEU A 208 -6.43 -2.72 -14.10
N SER A 209 -5.13 -2.48 -14.14
CA SER A 209 -4.59 -1.14 -13.90
C SER A 209 -4.80 -0.23 -15.10
N THR A 210 -4.62 1.08 -14.91
CA THR A 210 -4.73 2.10 -15.96
C THR A 210 -3.76 1.87 -17.14
N ASP A 211 -2.55 1.34 -16.86
CA ASP A 211 -1.56 0.96 -17.88
C ASP A 211 -1.81 -0.45 -18.47
N GLY A 212 -2.95 -1.07 -18.14
CA GLY A 212 -3.38 -2.36 -18.65
C GLY A 212 -2.59 -3.55 -18.10
N LYS A 213 -1.85 -3.40 -16.99
CA LYS A 213 -1.30 -4.54 -16.26
C LYS A 213 -2.41 -5.33 -15.58
N LEU A 214 -2.17 -6.62 -15.44
CA LEU A 214 -3.04 -7.53 -14.72
C LEU A 214 -2.62 -7.56 -13.25
N LEU A 215 -3.52 -7.18 -12.38
CA LEU A 215 -3.34 -7.21 -10.93
C LEU A 215 -4.08 -8.45 -10.40
N GLU A 216 -3.34 -9.47 -9.96
CA GLU A 216 -3.93 -10.63 -9.32
C GLU A 216 -4.53 -10.22 -7.97
N ARG A 217 -5.81 -10.50 -7.76
CA ARG A 217 -6.56 -10.12 -6.56
C ARG A 217 -7.40 -11.30 -6.06
N SER A 218 -7.79 -11.22 -4.79
CA SER A 218 -8.83 -12.03 -4.19
C SER A 218 -9.66 -11.13 -3.25
N LEU A 219 -10.46 -11.69 -2.35
CA LEU A 219 -11.17 -10.91 -1.34
C LEU A 219 -10.23 -10.19 -0.37
N VAL A 220 -9.01 -10.71 -0.15
CA VAL A 220 -8.04 -10.14 0.79
C VAL A 220 -6.86 -9.50 0.06
N ASP A 221 -6.43 -8.32 0.50
CA ASP A 221 -5.18 -7.70 0.03
C ASP A 221 -3.97 -8.33 0.73
N THR A 222 -3.08 -8.95 -0.05
CA THR A 222 -1.86 -9.58 0.48
C THR A 222 -0.74 -8.58 0.76
N ALA A 223 -0.85 -7.34 0.28
CA ALA A 223 0.17 -6.31 0.45
C ALA A 223 0.15 -5.63 1.83
N VAL A 224 -0.66 -6.14 2.77
CA VAL A 224 -0.88 -5.54 4.09
C VAL A 224 0.00 -6.09 5.21
N HIS A 225 0.80 -7.12 4.90
CA HIS A 225 1.50 -7.94 5.90
C HIS A 225 2.69 -7.27 6.60
N GLY A 226 3.17 -6.10 6.16
CA GLY A 226 4.44 -5.52 6.65
C GLY A 226 4.36 -5.03 8.10
N PRO A 227 5.36 -5.29 8.96
CA PRO A 227 5.32 -4.87 10.37
C PRO A 227 5.34 -3.34 10.55
N GLU A 228 5.96 -2.62 9.61
CA GLU A 228 6.06 -1.16 9.57
C GLU A 228 4.88 -0.47 8.86
N ARG A 229 3.96 -1.25 8.30
CA ARG A 229 2.84 -0.72 7.51
C ARG A 229 1.81 -0.13 8.46
N LEU A 230 1.42 1.11 8.16
CA LEU A 230 0.38 1.79 8.91
C LEU A 230 -1.01 1.27 8.51
N VAL A 231 -1.85 1.06 9.51
CA VAL A 231 -3.28 0.81 9.40
C VAL A 231 -3.99 2.06 9.94
N PHE A 232 -4.70 2.75 9.05
CA PHE A 232 -5.32 4.04 9.35
C PHE A 232 -6.72 3.86 9.93
N GLU A 233 -6.78 3.66 11.24
CA GLU A 233 -8.00 3.39 11.99
C GLU A 233 -8.57 4.60 12.76
N ALA A 234 -7.79 5.68 12.90
CA ALA A 234 -8.29 6.89 13.55
C ALA A 234 -9.57 7.40 12.86
N THR A 235 -10.53 7.85 13.67
CA THR A 235 -11.80 8.40 13.19
C THR A 235 -11.53 9.49 12.15
N PRO A 236 -12.14 9.43 10.94
CA PRO A 236 -11.86 10.40 9.89
C PRO A 236 -12.31 11.81 10.27
N THR A 237 -11.62 12.81 9.72
CA THR A 237 -12.05 14.22 9.81
C THR A 237 -13.13 14.44 8.75
N VAL A 238 -14.39 14.44 9.17
CA VAL A 238 -15.54 14.66 8.29
C VAL A 238 -15.97 16.13 8.38
N LEU A 239 -15.93 16.82 7.25
CA LEU A 239 -16.31 18.23 7.17
C LEU A 239 -17.82 18.39 6.91
N PRO A 240 -18.49 19.35 7.58
CA PRO A 240 -19.85 19.73 7.25
C PRO A 240 -20.00 20.05 5.73
N PRO A 241 -21.16 19.74 5.13
CA PRO A 241 -22.38 19.26 5.79
C PRO A 241 -22.45 17.73 5.91
N LEU A 242 -21.36 16.99 5.68
CA LEU A 242 -21.34 15.54 5.88
C LEU A 242 -21.32 15.21 7.37
N THR A 243 -21.91 14.07 7.72
CA THR A 243 -21.83 13.50 9.06
C THR A 243 -21.36 12.04 8.99
N LYS A 244 -20.94 11.47 10.12
CA LYS A 244 -20.55 10.06 10.22
C LYS A 244 -21.40 9.38 11.28
N ARG A 245 -22.05 8.29 10.90
CA ARG A 245 -22.71 7.37 11.83
C ARG A 245 -21.68 6.40 12.40
N HIS A 246 -21.84 6.07 13.68
CA HIS A 246 -21.09 4.99 14.31
C HIS A 246 -21.53 3.64 13.74
N ILE A 247 -20.57 2.83 13.30
CA ILE A 247 -20.78 1.42 12.94
C ILE A 247 -20.04 0.63 14.03
N PRO A 248 -20.74 -0.19 14.83
CA PRO A 248 -20.10 -0.93 15.90
C PRO A 248 -19.12 -1.96 15.34
N ASP A 249 -18.04 -2.19 16.08
CA ASP A 249 -17.13 -3.28 15.79
C ASP A 249 -17.75 -4.62 16.21
N GLU A 250 -17.41 -5.69 15.51
CA GLU A 250 -17.72 -7.05 15.95
C GLU A 250 -16.48 -7.65 16.61
N VAL A 251 -16.61 -7.96 17.89
CA VAL A 251 -15.54 -8.53 18.71
C VAL A 251 -15.82 -10.01 18.89
N LEU A 252 -14.96 -10.84 18.30
CA LEU A 252 -15.09 -12.29 18.28
C LEU A 252 -14.03 -12.88 19.20
N ARG A 253 -14.47 -13.41 20.34
CA ARG A 253 -13.59 -14.15 21.26
C ARG A 253 -13.26 -15.50 20.65
N GLY A 254 -12.00 -15.91 20.79
CA GLY A 254 -11.53 -17.17 20.26
C GLY A 254 -10.12 -17.50 20.70
N GLY A 255 -9.54 -18.50 20.05
CA GLY A 255 -8.15 -18.88 20.20
C GLY A 255 -7.24 -18.14 19.21
N VAL A 256 -6.08 -18.73 18.99
CA VAL A 256 -5.09 -18.24 18.04
C VAL A 256 -5.12 -19.11 16.79
N LEU A 257 -5.05 -18.50 15.61
CA LEU A 257 -4.88 -19.24 14.37
C LEU A 257 -3.46 -19.79 14.28
N ASP A 258 -3.34 -21.10 14.41
CA ASP A 258 -2.06 -21.81 14.42
C ASP A 258 -1.73 -22.43 13.05
N SER A 259 -2.73 -22.93 12.34
CA SER A 259 -2.54 -23.55 11.04
C SER A 259 -3.74 -23.32 10.12
N LEU A 260 -3.49 -23.43 8.82
CA LEU A 260 -4.49 -23.37 7.77
C LEU A 260 -4.28 -24.55 6.83
N ARG A 261 -5.36 -25.17 6.35
CA ARG A 261 -5.25 -26.20 5.30
C ARG A 261 -4.71 -25.59 4.01
N ASP A 262 -3.75 -26.27 3.39
CA ASP A 262 -3.24 -25.89 2.08
C ASP A 262 -4.33 -25.95 1.00
N PRO A 263 -4.35 -24.99 0.05
CA PRO A 263 -5.20 -25.07 -1.13
C PRO A 263 -4.70 -26.18 -2.07
N ASN A 264 -5.55 -26.62 -2.99
CA ASN A 264 -5.10 -27.38 -4.14
C ASN A 264 -4.28 -26.46 -5.07
N HIS A 265 -2.96 -26.44 -4.90
CA HIS A 265 -2.05 -25.58 -5.65
C HIS A 265 -2.13 -25.77 -7.17
N GLU A 266 -2.35 -27.00 -7.64
CA GLU A 266 -2.50 -27.29 -9.06
C GLU A 266 -3.78 -26.65 -9.61
N GLN A 267 -4.91 -26.83 -8.91
CA GLN A 267 -6.17 -26.21 -9.28
C GLN A 267 -6.06 -24.68 -9.27
N VAL A 268 -5.46 -24.09 -8.24
CA VAL A 268 -5.23 -22.65 -8.14
C VAL A 268 -4.38 -22.14 -9.31
N PHE A 269 -3.32 -22.86 -9.69
CA PHE A 269 -2.48 -22.53 -10.84
C PHE A 269 -3.29 -22.53 -12.15
N TYR A 270 -4.12 -23.55 -12.39
CA TYR A 270 -4.97 -23.60 -13.57
C TYR A 270 -6.00 -22.46 -13.59
N LEU A 271 -6.69 -22.21 -12.48
CA LEU A 271 -7.67 -21.12 -12.36
C LEU A 271 -7.06 -19.75 -12.67
N LYS A 272 -5.88 -19.46 -12.11
CA LYS A 272 -5.15 -18.22 -12.38
C LYS A 272 -4.76 -18.10 -13.86
N ASN A 273 -4.32 -19.19 -14.49
CA ASN A 273 -3.95 -19.17 -15.91
C ASN A 273 -5.15 -18.96 -16.84
N GLU A 274 -6.27 -19.63 -16.57
CA GLU A 274 -7.51 -19.45 -17.34
C GLU A 274 -8.05 -18.02 -17.20
N ALA A 275 -8.15 -17.50 -15.97
CA ALA A 275 -8.56 -16.12 -15.74
C ALA A 275 -7.64 -15.11 -16.45
N ARG A 276 -6.32 -15.36 -16.44
CA ARG A 276 -5.33 -14.53 -17.14
C ARG A 276 -5.53 -14.55 -18.66
N LYS A 277 -5.85 -15.71 -19.25
CA LYS A 277 -6.14 -15.82 -20.70
C LYS A 277 -7.40 -15.04 -21.07
N LEU A 278 -8.47 -15.17 -20.27
CA LEU A 278 -9.75 -14.51 -20.52
C LEU A 278 -9.63 -12.98 -20.54
N ILE A 279 -8.89 -12.39 -19.61
CA ILE A 279 -8.74 -10.93 -19.50
C ILE A 279 -7.69 -10.34 -20.46
N LYS A 280 -6.83 -11.17 -21.07
CA LYS A 280 -5.71 -10.75 -21.92
C LYS A 280 -6.11 -9.81 -23.06
N PRO A 281 -7.21 -10.03 -23.82
CA PRO A 281 -7.60 -9.12 -24.89
C PRO A 281 -7.96 -7.72 -24.39
N VAL A 282 -8.66 -7.64 -23.25
CA VAL A 282 -9.04 -6.37 -22.61
C VAL A 282 -7.79 -5.63 -22.12
N SER A 283 -6.85 -6.36 -21.49
CA SER A 283 -5.53 -5.83 -21.10
C SER A 283 -4.75 -5.26 -22.28
N GLN A 284 -4.70 -5.98 -23.41
CA GLN A 284 -4.00 -5.50 -24.61
C GLN A 284 -4.64 -4.24 -25.19
N LYS A 285 -5.97 -4.16 -25.19
CA LYS A 285 -6.69 -2.95 -25.60
C LYS A 285 -6.37 -1.77 -24.69
N ALA A 286 -6.40 -1.99 -23.36
CA ALA A 286 -6.05 -0.96 -22.38
C ALA A 286 -4.60 -0.46 -22.55
N LYS A 287 -3.64 -1.37 -22.73
CA LYS A 287 -2.22 -1.01 -23.01
C LYS A 287 -2.08 -0.13 -24.26
N ARG A 288 -2.76 -0.50 -25.35
CA ARG A 288 -2.73 0.29 -26.61
C ARG A 288 -3.32 1.69 -26.40
N GLN A 289 -4.45 1.77 -25.70
CA GLN A 289 -5.08 3.05 -25.38
C GLN A 289 -4.17 3.92 -24.51
N TYR A 290 -3.60 3.35 -23.46
CA TYR A 290 -2.68 4.06 -22.56
C TYR A 290 -1.47 4.62 -23.30
N VAL A 291 -0.82 3.81 -24.17
CA VAL A 291 0.29 4.28 -25.01
C VAL A 291 -0.15 5.43 -25.93
N ASN A 292 -1.33 5.33 -26.52
CA ASN A 292 -1.87 6.37 -27.39
C ASN A 292 -2.12 7.68 -26.62
N ASP A 293 -2.78 7.61 -25.46
CA ASP A 293 -3.09 8.78 -24.65
C ASP A 293 -1.81 9.48 -24.16
N LYS A 294 -0.81 8.71 -23.75
CA LYS A 294 0.52 9.24 -23.39
C LYS A 294 1.24 9.84 -24.60
N THR A 295 1.14 9.22 -25.77
CA THR A 295 1.71 9.76 -27.02
C THR A 295 1.11 11.13 -27.34
N VAL A 296 -0.22 11.27 -27.28
CA VAL A 296 -0.90 12.55 -27.52
C VAL A 296 -0.46 13.62 -26.51
N LYS A 297 -0.31 13.26 -25.24
CA LYS A 297 0.20 14.20 -24.22
C LYS A 297 1.63 14.66 -24.50
N VAL A 298 2.52 13.75 -24.88
CA VAL A 298 3.91 14.11 -25.24
C VAL A 298 3.92 15.01 -26.47
N MET A 299 3.14 14.71 -27.51
CA MET A 299 3.00 15.57 -28.70
C MET A 299 2.55 16.99 -28.32
N ALA A 300 1.50 17.11 -27.51
CA ALA A 300 0.96 18.41 -27.11
C ALA A 300 1.96 19.25 -26.29
N LYS A 301 2.78 18.59 -25.45
CA LYS A 301 3.76 19.26 -24.58
C LYS A 301 5.08 19.61 -25.26
N THR A 302 5.48 18.85 -26.29
CA THR A 302 6.83 18.95 -26.90
C THR A 302 6.81 19.39 -28.37
N GLY A 303 5.66 19.28 -29.06
CA GLY A 303 5.55 19.54 -30.49
C GLY A 303 6.08 18.42 -31.40
N LEU A 304 6.56 17.31 -30.83
CA LEU A 304 7.09 16.17 -31.58
C LEU A 304 6.04 15.49 -32.48
N SER A 305 6.50 14.84 -33.56
CA SER A 305 5.61 14.02 -34.40
C SER A 305 5.05 12.83 -33.62
N ARG A 306 3.91 12.30 -34.06
CA ARG A 306 3.29 11.11 -33.42
C ARG A 306 4.22 9.91 -33.38
N THR A 307 5.04 9.72 -34.42
CA THR A 307 5.99 8.60 -34.51
C THR A 307 7.09 8.73 -33.46
N GLU A 308 7.69 9.92 -33.33
CA GLU A 308 8.74 10.20 -32.34
C GLU A 308 8.19 10.11 -30.91
N ALA A 309 7.05 10.76 -30.65
CA ALA A 309 6.39 10.72 -29.35
C ALA A 309 6.01 9.28 -28.94
N SER A 310 5.51 8.47 -29.89
CA SER A 310 5.16 7.07 -29.60
C SER A 310 6.40 6.22 -29.32
N LYS A 311 7.51 6.46 -30.04
CA LYS A 311 8.78 5.79 -29.79
C LYS A 311 9.30 6.09 -28.38
N ILE A 312 9.27 7.36 -27.98
CA ILE A 312 9.65 7.79 -26.62
C ILE A 312 8.79 7.09 -25.57
N VAL A 313 7.45 7.11 -25.72
CA VAL A 313 6.54 6.49 -24.75
C VAL A 313 6.79 4.99 -24.62
N LYS A 314 6.96 4.27 -25.73
CA LYS A 314 7.27 2.83 -25.72
C LYS A 314 8.63 2.55 -25.09
N GLN A 315 9.65 3.33 -25.44
CA GLN A 315 10.99 3.18 -24.87
C GLN A 315 10.98 3.38 -23.35
N ARG A 316 10.22 4.35 -22.83
CA ARG A 316 10.07 4.56 -21.38
C ARG A 316 9.31 3.42 -20.70
N LEU A 317 8.24 2.91 -21.33
CA LEU A 317 7.41 1.85 -20.75
C LEU A 317 8.12 0.48 -20.73
N GLU A 318 8.82 0.15 -21.82
CA GLU A 318 9.40 -1.17 -22.05
C GLU A 318 10.91 -1.18 -21.74
N GLY A 319 11.65 -0.22 -22.32
CA GLY A 319 13.10 -0.13 -22.17
C GLY A 319 13.56 0.51 -20.87
N ARG A 320 12.73 1.34 -20.24
CA ARG A 320 13.03 2.10 -19.01
C ARG A 320 14.37 2.85 -19.08
N GLU A 321 14.71 3.34 -20.27
CA GLU A 321 15.98 4.00 -20.53
C GLU A 321 15.72 5.26 -21.36
N PHE A 322 16.36 6.36 -20.98
CA PHE A 322 16.27 7.64 -21.68
C PHE A 322 17.44 7.81 -22.65
N SER A 323 17.13 8.19 -23.90
CA SER A 323 18.14 8.67 -24.86
C SER A 323 18.56 10.10 -24.55
N GLU A 324 19.74 10.52 -25.02
CA GLU A 324 20.27 11.89 -24.90
C GLU A 324 19.31 12.98 -25.40
N HIS A 325 18.53 12.67 -26.44
CA HIS A 325 17.59 13.59 -27.08
C HIS A 325 16.17 13.52 -26.49
N ASP A 326 15.95 12.67 -25.48
CA ASP A 326 14.65 12.59 -24.83
C ASP A 326 14.39 13.83 -23.96
N ILE A 327 13.13 14.08 -23.61
CA ILE A 327 12.68 15.27 -22.86
C ILE A 327 12.08 14.83 -21.51
N LEU A 328 12.67 15.30 -20.41
CA LEU A 328 12.18 15.07 -19.05
C LEU A 328 11.33 16.24 -18.56
N GLU A 329 10.21 15.93 -17.91
CA GLU A 329 9.45 16.92 -17.13
C GLU A 329 10.07 17.00 -15.74
N THR A 330 10.83 18.06 -15.44
CA THR A 330 11.54 18.25 -14.15
C THR A 330 10.72 19.01 -13.12
N GLY A 331 9.62 19.63 -13.55
CA GLY A 331 8.66 20.34 -12.71
C GLY A 331 7.37 20.60 -13.48
N ARG A 332 6.38 21.23 -12.85
CA ARG A 332 5.08 21.47 -13.51
C ARG A 332 5.27 22.29 -14.78
N ASN A 333 4.97 21.68 -15.94
CA ASN A 333 5.18 22.27 -17.26
C ASN A 333 6.62 22.74 -17.54
N ARG A 334 7.61 22.21 -16.81
CA ARG A 334 9.03 22.48 -17.05
C ARG A 334 9.67 21.26 -17.68
N PHE A 335 10.18 21.42 -18.90
CA PHE A 335 10.75 20.35 -19.70
C PHE A 335 12.21 20.65 -20.00
N GLU A 336 13.07 19.64 -19.81
CA GLU A 336 14.50 19.72 -20.07
C GLU A 336 14.92 18.54 -20.93
N LYS A 337 15.85 18.77 -21.84
CA LYS A 337 16.46 17.69 -22.61
C LYS A 337 17.33 16.86 -21.66
N VAL A 338 17.31 15.54 -21.82
CA VAL A 338 18.07 14.61 -20.96
C VAL A 338 19.55 14.95 -20.93
N SER A 339 20.14 15.29 -22.08
CA SER A 339 21.55 15.70 -22.13
C SER A 339 21.83 16.86 -21.19
N ASP A 340 21.02 17.90 -21.27
CA ASP A 340 21.23 19.16 -20.56
C ASP A 340 20.95 18.97 -19.06
N PHE A 341 19.94 18.16 -18.72
CA PHE A 341 19.63 17.79 -17.35
C PHE A 341 20.80 17.04 -16.69
N LEU A 342 21.41 16.08 -17.42
CA LEU A 342 22.56 15.32 -16.91
C LEU A 342 23.83 16.18 -16.83
N ASP A 343 24.05 17.08 -17.81
CA ASP A 343 25.22 17.97 -17.84
C ASP A 343 25.19 19.00 -16.70
N ASN A 344 23.99 19.41 -16.26
CA ASN A 344 23.79 20.26 -15.09
C ASN A 344 23.97 19.52 -13.75
N ALA A 345 24.18 18.20 -13.79
CA ALA A 345 24.50 17.32 -12.65
C ALA A 345 23.74 17.67 -11.34
N PRO A 346 22.39 17.66 -11.34
CA PRO A 346 21.63 18.07 -10.18
C PRO A 346 21.93 17.15 -9.00
N ARG A 347 21.87 17.73 -7.79
CA ARG A 347 21.77 16.90 -6.58
C ARG A 347 20.52 16.04 -6.67
N SER A 348 20.49 15.00 -5.85
CA SER A 348 19.30 14.23 -5.51
C SER A 348 18.04 15.11 -5.43
N VAL A 349 17.11 14.98 -6.38
CA VAL A 349 15.95 15.87 -6.50
C VAL A 349 14.66 15.10 -6.79
N GLY A 350 13.58 15.49 -6.10
CA GLY A 350 12.24 15.01 -6.38
C GLY A 350 11.69 15.65 -7.66
N MET A 351 11.05 14.85 -8.51
CA MET A 351 10.55 15.28 -9.81
C MET A 351 9.26 14.53 -10.19
N PRO A 352 8.52 15.02 -11.21
CA PRO A 352 7.42 14.27 -11.80
C PRO A 352 7.83 12.89 -12.31
N CYS A 353 6.90 11.93 -12.31
CA CYS A 353 7.15 10.62 -12.91
C CYS A 353 7.42 10.79 -14.42
N PRO A 354 8.49 10.18 -14.97
CA PRO A 354 8.79 10.32 -16.40
C PRO A 354 7.74 9.75 -17.37
N ILE A 355 6.81 8.93 -16.86
CA ILE A 355 5.68 8.38 -17.62
C ILE A 355 4.38 9.13 -17.30
N GLU A 356 4.12 9.38 -16.01
CA GLU A 356 2.85 10.01 -15.61
C GLU A 356 2.81 11.51 -15.80
N GLY A 357 3.96 12.18 -15.63
CA GLY A 357 4.10 13.63 -15.69
C GLY A 357 3.60 14.34 -14.43
N SER A 358 3.67 15.67 -14.46
CA SER A 358 3.38 16.53 -13.31
C SER A 358 1.91 16.51 -12.86
N ASP A 359 0.98 16.11 -13.73
CA ASP A 359 -0.45 15.95 -13.40
C ASP A 359 -0.70 14.88 -12.33
N TYR A 360 0.16 13.86 -12.27
CA TYR A 360 0.06 12.78 -11.29
C TYR A 360 0.71 13.16 -9.94
N GLY A 361 1.74 14.00 -9.99
CA GLY A 361 2.43 14.50 -8.82
C GLY A 361 3.77 15.12 -9.18
N LEU A 362 4.22 16.09 -8.36
CA LEU A 362 5.48 16.80 -8.57
C LEU A 362 6.70 16.10 -7.97
N SER A 363 6.48 15.13 -7.08
CA SER A 363 7.52 14.40 -6.36
C SER A 363 7.33 12.88 -6.43
N THR A 364 6.63 12.41 -7.47
CA THR A 364 6.35 10.97 -7.66
C THR A 364 7.58 10.17 -8.07
N ALA A 365 8.58 10.82 -8.63
CA ALA A 365 9.87 10.22 -8.91
C ALA A 365 11.00 11.01 -8.26
N TYR A 366 12.16 10.38 -8.20
CA TYR A 366 13.34 10.94 -7.60
C TYR A 366 14.55 10.63 -8.48
N PHE A 367 15.29 11.68 -8.85
CA PHE A 367 16.57 11.52 -9.52
C PHE A 367 17.66 11.28 -8.48
N TYR A 368 18.47 10.26 -8.70
CA TYR A 368 19.66 9.96 -7.92
C TYR A 368 20.89 10.11 -8.81
N PRO A 369 21.86 10.96 -8.44
CA PRO A 369 23.15 11.01 -9.10
C PRO A 369 23.94 9.71 -8.82
N VAL A 370 25.14 9.62 -9.40
CA VAL A 370 26.12 8.58 -9.04
C VAL A 370 26.35 8.61 -7.53
N ASP A 371 26.34 7.44 -6.89
CA ASP A 371 26.53 7.29 -5.45
C ASP A 371 27.46 6.10 -5.14
N ASP A 372 27.78 5.92 -3.87
CA ASP A 372 28.67 4.86 -3.38
C ASP A 372 28.12 3.44 -3.61
N HIS A 373 26.87 3.29 -4.03
CA HIS A 373 26.22 2.01 -4.31
C HIS A 373 26.01 1.76 -5.81
N ARG A 374 25.94 2.82 -6.63
CA ARG A 374 25.64 2.75 -8.06
C ARG A 374 26.55 3.69 -8.86
N PRO A 375 27.31 3.17 -9.85
CA PRO A 375 28.24 3.98 -10.65
C PRO A 375 27.55 4.79 -11.77
N TYR A 376 26.22 4.84 -11.82
CA TYR A 376 25.45 5.57 -12.82
C TYR A 376 24.25 6.31 -12.18
N PRO A 377 23.85 7.47 -12.74
CA PRO A 377 22.65 8.16 -12.30
C PRO A 377 21.39 7.40 -12.75
N ARG A 378 20.31 7.57 -11.99
CA ARG A 378 19.03 6.87 -12.20
C ARG A 378 17.85 7.71 -11.75
N ILE A 379 16.68 7.45 -12.32
CA ILE A 379 15.41 7.98 -11.81
C ILE A 379 14.62 6.81 -11.22
N ILE A 380 14.18 6.92 -9.97
CA ILE A 380 13.27 5.95 -9.37
C ILE A 380 11.89 6.59 -9.27
N SER A 381 10.91 5.99 -9.93
CA SER A 381 9.51 6.40 -9.82
C SER A 381 8.74 5.48 -8.89
N PHE A 382 7.86 6.08 -8.08
CA PHE A 382 6.93 5.42 -7.17
C PHE A 382 5.48 5.46 -7.67
N ALA A 383 5.27 5.75 -8.96
CA ALA A 383 3.94 5.85 -9.57
C ALA A 383 3.18 4.53 -9.43
N HIS A 384 1.87 4.63 -9.19
CA HIS A 384 0.96 3.50 -8.96
C HIS A 384 1.41 2.53 -7.85
N GLY A 385 2.21 3.00 -6.90
CA GLY A 385 2.73 2.17 -5.80
C GLY A 385 3.81 1.17 -6.23
N ASN A 386 4.34 1.27 -7.46
CA ASN A 386 5.42 0.43 -7.95
C ASN A 386 6.74 1.18 -7.91
N ILE A 387 7.84 0.47 -7.64
CA ILE A 387 9.19 1.01 -7.82
C ILE A 387 9.63 0.72 -9.25
N THR A 388 9.78 1.76 -10.06
CA THR A 388 10.28 1.66 -11.44
C THR A 388 11.58 2.46 -11.54
N GLU A 389 12.68 1.76 -11.75
CA GLU A 389 13.97 2.38 -12.05
C GLU A 389 14.07 2.68 -13.55
N PHE A 390 14.53 3.87 -13.87
CA PHE A 390 14.88 4.31 -15.21
C PHE A 390 16.36 4.69 -15.28
N THR A 391 17.01 4.27 -16.36
CA THR A 391 18.43 4.56 -16.62
C THR A 391 18.59 5.50 -17.80
N PHE A 392 19.83 5.88 -18.10
CA PHE A 392 20.18 6.76 -19.20
C PHE A 392 21.15 6.06 -20.14
N GLU A 393 20.89 6.15 -21.44
CA GLU A 393 21.69 5.53 -22.50
C GLU A 393 23.18 5.92 -22.40
N ARG A 394 23.47 7.17 -22.01
CA ARG A 394 24.82 7.70 -21.74
C ARG A 394 25.68 6.76 -20.89
N TYR A 395 25.05 6.14 -19.89
CA TYR A 395 25.71 5.30 -18.88
C TYR A 395 25.41 3.81 -19.06
N ARG A 396 24.89 3.39 -20.21
CA ARG A 396 24.56 1.98 -20.48
C ARG A 396 25.75 1.05 -20.26
N HIS A 397 26.95 1.50 -20.60
CA HIS A 397 28.21 0.76 -20.40
C HIS A 397 28.59 0.53 -18.92
N LEU A 398 27.95 1.22 -17.97
CA LEU A 398 28.16 1.06 -16.52
C LEU A 398 27.05 0.24 -15.84
N GLN A 399 25.98 -0.10 -16.56
CA GLN A 399 24.87 -0.86 -15.98
C GLN A 399 25.33 -2.26 -15.56
N GLY A 400 24.94 -2.68 -14.36
CA GLY A 400 25.33 -3.97 -13.78
C GLY A 400 26.66 -3.95 -13.01
N LEU A 401 27.45 -2.88 -13.11
CA LEU A 401 28.63 -2.70 -12.26
C LEU A 401 28.21 -2.24 -10.86
N VAL A 402 28.90 -2.76 -9.84
CA VAL A 402 28.78 -2.35 -8.44
C VAL A 402 30.17 -1.95 -7.98
N TRP A 403 30.27 -0.90 -7.16
CA TRP A 403 31.54 -0.58 -6.51
C TRP A 403 32.00 -1.76 -5.67
N LEU A 404 33.28 -2.13 -5.79
CA LEU A 404 33.89 -3.06 -4.85
C LEU A 404 33.86 -2.39 -3.46
N PRO A 405 33.58 -3.14 -2.38
CA PRO A 405 33.68 -2.61 -1.03
C PRO A 405 35.05 -1.96 -0.85
N ARG A 406 35.10 -0.72 -0.35
CA ARG A 406 36.37 -0.12 0.06
C ARG A 406 37.01 -1.06 1.08
N GLN A 407 38.21 -1.55 0.77
CA GLN A 407 39.01 -2.38 1.67
C GLN A 407 39.43 -1.60 2.91
#